data_AF-A0A3D0RAA0-F1
#
_entry.id   AF-A0A3D0RAA0-F1
#
_cell.length_a   1.000
_cell.length_b   1.000
_cell.length_c   1.000
_cell.angle_alpha   90.00
_cell.angle_beta   90.00
_cell.angle_gamma   90.00
#
_symmetry.space_group_name_H-M   'P 1'
#
loop_
_entity.id
_entity.type
_entity.pdbx_description
1 polymer ?
#
loop_
_entity_poly.entity_id
_entity_poly.type
_entity_poly.pdbx_seq_one_letter_code
_entity_poly.pdbx_strand_id
1 'polypeptide(L)'
;LYDAIRTIIIADFVMSLDNSVAIAAAAKGNMALVIFGLALSVPIIIGGSAIILNLMTRFPIIIMLGGALLGWLAGDLIVHDPLLADYVKTLPEMTSTYAAAGCALMVVVAGRIIASRRTARASDTE
;
A
#
# COMPACT_ATOMS: atom_id res chain seq x y z
N LEU A 1 22.39 5.29 -11.72
CA LEU A 1 21.21 5.99 -12.27
C LEU A 1 20.25 5.04 -12.99
N TYR A 2 20.73 4.25 -13.96
CA TYR A 2 19.92 3.26 -14.67
C TYR A 2 19.25 2.23 -13.73
N ASP A 3 19.96 1.77 -12.71
CA ASP A 3 19.47 0.78 -11.76
C ASP A 3 18.35 1.31 -10.84
N ALA A 4 18.46 2.57 -10.41
CA ALA A 4 17.43 3.24 -9.61
C ALA A 4 16.17 3.52 -10.43
N ILE A 5 16.33 3.99 -11.68
CA ILE A 5 15.19 4.20 -12.60
C ILE A 5 14.47 2.88 -12.89
N ARG A 6 15.22 1.81 -13.17
CA ARG A 6 14.66 0.47 -13.37
C ARG A 6 13.86 0.01 -12.16
N THR A 7 14.41 0.21 -10.95
CA THR A 7 13.73 -0.15 -9.70
C THR A 7 12.41 0.62 -9.53
N ILE A 8 12.39 1.92 -9.85
CA ILE A 8 11.18 2.74 -9.77
C ILE A 8 10.13 2.29 -10.79
N ILE A 9 10.52 2.08 -12.05
CA ILE A 9 9.58 1.65 -13.11
C ILE A 9 8.98 0.28 -12.79
N ILE A 10 9.79 -0.67 -12.30
CA ILE A 10 9.29 -2.00 -11.93
C ILE A 10 8.34 -1.91 -10.73
N ALA A 11 8.71 -1.15 -9.70
CA ALA A 11 7.86 -0.98 -8.53
C ALA A 11 6.52 -0.32 -8.89
N ASP A 12 6.55 0.73 -9.72
CA ASP A 12 5.36 1.44 -10.16
C ASP A 12 4.50 0.57 -11.09
N PHE A 13 5.10 -0.22 -11.99
CA PHE A 13 4.34 -1.17 -12.83
C PHE A 13 3.64 -2.25 -12.00
N VAL A 14 4.34 -2.88 -11.06
CA VAL A 14 3.75 -3.90 -10.18
C VAL A 14 2.64 -3.28 -9.31
N MET A 15 2.88 -2.12 -8.72
CA MET A 15 1.89 -1.44 -7.87
C MET A 15 0.70 -0.88 -8.67
N SER A 16 0.92 -0.35 -9.88
CA SER A 16 -0.13 0.21 -10.73
C SER A 16 -0.96 -0.86 -11.43
N LEU A 17 -0.42 -2.06 -11.64
CA LEU A 17 -1.18 -3.21 -12.13
C LEU A 17 -2.31 -3.54 -11.15
N ASP A 18 -1.99 -3.67 -9.87
CA ASP A 18 -2.94 -4.00 -8.79
C ASP A 18 -4.05 -2.92 -8.69
N ASN A 19 -3.65 -1.65 -8.75
CA ASN A 19 -4.58 -0.53 -8.73
C ASN A 19 -5.45 -0.44 -10.00
N SER A 20 -4.90 -0.76 -11.18
CA SER A 20 -5.65 -0.76 -12.45
C SER A 20 -6.69 -1.87 -12.51
N VAL A 21 -6.41 -3.04 -11.92
CA VAL A 21 -7.34 -4.17 -11.83
C VAL A 21 -8.54 -3.81 -10.95
N ALA A 22 -8.33 -3.08 -9.85
CA ALA A 22 -9.42 -2.57 -9.03
C ALA A 22 -10.33 -1.58 -9.79
N ILE A 23 -9.74 -0.66 -10.56
CA ILE A 23 -10.49 0.27 -11.43
C ILE A 23 -11.27 -0.52 -12.50
N ALA A 24 -10.66 -1.53 -13.11
CA ALA A 24 -11.31 -2.40 -14.08
C ALA A 24 -12.50 -3.17 -13.50
N ALA A 25 -12.35 -3.71 -12.28
CA ALA A 25 -13.41 -4.39 -11.54
C ALA A 25 -14.57 -3.42 -11.21
N ALA A 26 -14.26 -2.20 -10.77
CA ALA A 26 -15.26 -1.17 -10.45
C ALA A 26 -16.01 -0.68 -11.70
N ALA A 27 -15.36 -0.65 -12.87
CA ALA A 27 -15.94 -0.19 -14.12
C ALA A 27 -16.91 -1.20 -14.79
N LYS A 28 -17.07 -2.41 -14.22
CA LYS A 28 -18.02 -3.45 -14.66
C LYS A 28 -18.00 -3.71 -16.18
N GLY A 29 -16.80 -3.72 -16.79
CA GLY A 29 -16.60 -3.99 -18.22
C GLY A 29 -16.69 -2.78 -19.15
N ASN A 30 -16.96 -1.58 -18.64
CA ASN A 30 -16.93 -0.36 -19.46
C ASN A 30 -15.50 0.20 -19.56
N MET A 31 -14.82 -0.10 -20.66
CA MET A 31 -13.43 0.34 -20.88
C MET A 31 -13.26 1.86 -20.89
N ALA A 32 -14.28 2.63 -21.26
CA ALA A 32 -14.21 4.09 -21.19
C ALA A 32 -14.07 4.59 -19.74
N LEU A 33 -14.77 3.96 -18.80
CA LEU A 33 -14.66 4.27 -17.36
C LEU A 33 -13.28 3.90 -16.79
N VAL A 34 -12.70 2.77 -17.24
CA VAL A 34 -11.35 2.35 -16.84
C VAL A 34 -10.30 3.35 -17.32
N ILE A 35 -10.32 3.68 -18.61
CA ILE A 35 -9.38 4.62 -19.22
C ILE A 35 -9.52 5.99 -18.56
N PHE A 36 -10.75 6.45 -18.32
CA PHE A 36 -10.99 7.71 -17.63
C PHE A 36 -10.44 7.71 -16.19
N GLY A 37 -10.70 6.65 -15.42
CA GLY A 37 -10.18 6.51 -14.06
C GLY A 37 -8.65 6.52 -14.00
N LEU A 38 -7.99 5.80 -14.92
CA LEU A 38 -6.54 5.77 -15.01
C LEU A 38 -5.97 7.13 -15.46
N ALA A 39 -6.55 7.73 -16.51
CA ALA A 39 -6.11 9.01 -17.05
C ALA A 39 -6.28 10.16 -16.07
N LEU A 40 -7.30 10.11 -15.20
CA LEU A 40 -7.51 11.09 -14.14
C LEU A 40 -6.55 10.88 -12.96
N SER A 41 -6.22 9.63 -12.64
CA SER A 41 -5.40 9.30 -11.45
C SER A 41 -3.96 9.76 -11.58
N VAL A 42 -3.32 9.55 -12.73
CA VAL A 42 -1.91 9.90 -12.97
C VAL A 42 -1.60 11.39 -12.70
N PRO A 43 -2.31 12.36 -13.30
CA PRO A 43 -2.02 13.78 -13.06
C PRO A 43 -2.35 14.21 -11.63
N ILE A 44 -3.37 13.62 -10.98
CA ILE A 44 -3.66 13.88 -9.57
C ILE A 44 -2.50 13.41 -8.68
N ILE A 45 -1.96 12.21 -8.93
CA ILE A 45 -0.82 11.69 -8.17
C ILE A 45 0.42 12.54 -8.41
N ILE A 46 0.73 12.88 -9.66
CA ILE A 46 1.90 13.72 -9.99
C ILE A 46 1.77 15.10 -9.31
N GLY A 47 0.61 15.76 -9.43
CA GLY A 47 0.37 17.07 -8.82
C GLY A 47 0.30 17.03 -7.29
N GLY A 48 -0.33 16.00 -6.71
CA GLY A 48 -0.45 15.81 -5.27
C GLY A 48 0.82 15.34 -4.58
N SER A 49 1.73 14.67 -5.32
CA SER A 49 2.96 14.09 -4.76
C SER A 49 3.86 15.14 -4.12
N ALA A 50 3.94 16.36 -4.67
CA ALA A 50 4.72 17.44 -4.08
C ALA A 50 4.20 17.85 -2.69
N ILE A 51 2.88 17.89 -2.52
CA ILE A 51 2.23 18.22 -1.24
C ILE A 51 2.46 17.08 -0.25
N ILE A 52 2.20 15.84 -0.65
CA ILE A 52 2.39 14.66 0.19
C ILE A 52 3.85 14.53 0.62
N LEU A 53 4.79 14.73 -0.31
CA LEU A 53 6.23 14.66 -0.04
C LEU A 53 6.64 15.72 0.97
N ASN A 54 6.20 16.98 0.80
CA ASN A 54 6.50 18.04 1.75
C ASN A 54 5.88 17.76 3.14
N LEU A 55 4.72 17.14 3.17
CA LEU A 55 4.08 16.74 4.42
C LEU A 55 4.84 15.59 5.11
N MET A 56 5.34 14.61 4.34
CA MET A 56 6.15 13.51 4.85
C MET A 56 7.52 13.98 5.37
N THR A 57 8.15 14.94 4.71
CA THR A 57 9.42 15.52 5.20
C THR A 57 9.22 16.37 6.45
N ARG A 58 8.08 17.07 6.56
CA ARG A 58 7.74 17.86 7.75
C ARG A 58 7.27 17.01 8.93
N PHE A 59 6.50 15.95 8.65
CA PHE A 59 5.89 15.06 9.64
C PHE A 59 6.15 13.58 9.27
N PRO A 60 7.33 13.04 9.60
CA PRO A 60 7.71 11.67 9.23
C PRO A 60 6.82 10.58 9.85
N ILE A 61 6.05 10.91 10.90
CA ILE A 61 5.04 10.02 11.48
C ILE A 61 3.99 9.58 10.45
N ILE A 62 3.76 10.38 9.39
CA ILE A 62 2.82 10.06 8.32
C ILE A 62 3.24 8.81 7.55
N ILE A 63 4.54 8.54 7.42
CA ILE A 63 5.02 7.32 6.77
C ILE A 63 4.61 6.09 7.57
N MET A 64 4.73 6.15 8.90
CA MET A 64 4.28 5.08 9.80
C MET A 64 2.77 4.90 9.77
N LEU A 65 2.00 6.00 9.82
CA LEU A 65 0.54 5.95 9.75
C LEU A 65 0.05 5.43 8.39
N GLY A 66 0.65 5.87 7.29
CA GLY A 66 0.39 5.37 5.95
C GLY A 66 0.70 3.88 5.82
N GLY A 67 1.84 3.43 6.35
CA GLY A 67 2.18 2.01 6.41
C GLY A 67 1.18 1.19 7.24
N ALA A 68 0.76 1.69 8.40
CA ALA A 68 -0.26 1.04 9.22
C ALA A 68 -1.60 0.90 8.47
N LEU A 69 -2.02 1.96 7.78
CA LEU A 69 -3.24 1.98 6.97
C LEU A 69 -3.17 1.00 5.80
N LEU A 70 -2.03 0.93 5.10
CA LEU A 70 -1.79 -0.06 4.04
C LEU A 70 -1.82 -1.49 4.58
N GLY A 71 -1.24 -1.73 5.76
CA GLY A 71 -1.33 -3.02 6.45
C GLY A 71 -2.77 -3.38 6.82
N TRP A 72 -3.56 -2.41 7.30
CA TRP A 72 -4.98 -2.60 7.59
C TRP A 72 -5.76 -3.00 6.33
N LEU A 73 -5.60 -2.23 5.25
CA LEU A 73 -6.23 -2.50 3.96
C LEU A 73 -5.83 -3.88 3.42
N ALA A 74 -4.56 -4.26 3.52
CA ALA A 74 -4.11 -5.58 3.10
C ALA A 74 -4.81 -6.72 3.88
N GLY A 75 -4.93 -6.59 5.21
CA GLY A 75 -5.67 -7.57 6.01
C GLY A 75 -7.16 -7.62 5.66
N ASP A 76 -7.77 -6.46 5.41
CA ASP A 76 -9.17 -6.38 4.98
C ASP A 76 -9.39 -7.03 3.60
N LEU A 77 -8.50 -6.79 2.65
CA LEU A 77 -8.52 -7.40 1.31
C LEU A 77 -8.37 -8.92 1.37
N ILE A 78 -7.51 -9.44 2.25
CA ILE A 78 -7.34 -10.89 2.44
C ILE A 78 -8.64 -11.53 2.94
N VAL A 79 -9.31 -10.92 3.92
CA VAL A 79 -10.54 -11.49 4.50
C VAL A 79 -11.73 -11.42 3.53
N HIS A 80 -11.77 -10.39 2.69
CA HIS A 80 -12.82 -10.24 1.67
C HIS A 80 -12.49 -10.94 0.34
N ASP A 81 -11.38 -11.65 0.25
CA ASP A 81 -11.00 -12.38 -0.96
C ASP A 81 -12.03 -13.50 -1.25
N PRO A 82 -12.64 -13.54 -2.46
CA PRO A 82 -13.57 -14.59 -2.86
C PRO A 82 -13.03 -16.01 -2.69
N LEU A 83 -11.71 -16.22 -2.81
CA LEU A 83 -11.07 -17.53 -2.63
C LEU A 83 -11.10 -18.01 -1.18
N LEU A 84 -11.15 -17.07 -0.22
CA LEU A 84 -11.20 -17.34 1.22
C LEU A 84 -12.63 -17.30 1.78
N ALA A 85 -13.62 -16.90 0.96
CA ALA A 85 -15.00 -16.67 1.40
C ALA A 85 -15.62 -17.88 2.12
N ASP A 86 -15.34 -19.10 1.70
CA ASP A 86 -15.90 -20.30 2.32
C ASP A 86 -15.25 -20.64 3.67
N TYR A 87 -13.96 -20.32 3.84
CA TYR A 87 -13.27 -20.46 5.12
C TYR A 87 -13.68 -19.35 6.09
N VAL A 88 -13.80 -18.11 5.60
CA VAL A 88 -14.14 -16.92 6.40
C VAL A 88 -15.58 -16.98 6.93
N LYS A 89 -16.54 -17.55 6.19
CA LYS A 89 -17.93 -17.74 6.66
C LYS A 89 -18.07 -18.58 7.93
N THR A 90 -17.09 -19.42 8.23
CA THR A 90 -17.10 -20.28 9.43
C THR A 90 -16.52 -19.58 10.67
N LEU A 91 -15.97 -18.39 10.50
CA LEU A 91 -15.29 -17.63 11.55
C LEU A 91 -16.18 -16.50 12.09
N PRO A 92 -15.99 -16.06 13.35
CA PRO A 92 -16.72 -14.94 13.91
C PRO A 92 -16.50 -13.65 13.11
N GLU A 93 -17.52 -12.76 13.03
CA GLU A 93 -17.43 -11.46 12.34
C GLU A 93 -16.21 -10.61 12.75
N MET A 94 -15.75 -10.75 14.00
CA MET A 94 -14.58 -10.05 14.52
C MET A 94 -13.26 -10.42 13.80
N THR A 95 -13.23 -11.49 13.02
CA THR A 95 -12.04 -11.98 12.29
C THR A 95 -11.52 -10.95 11.29
N SER A 96 -12.41 -10.20 10.62
CA SER A 96 -12.00 -9.12 9.71
C SER A 96 -11.21 -8.04 10.44
N THR A 97 -11.73 -7.57 11.58
CA THR A 97 -11.06 -6.53 12.37
C THR A 97 -9.75 -7.00 12.95
N TYR A 98 -9.66 -8.24 13.44
CA TYR A 98 -8.41 -8.79 13.97
C TYR A 98 -7.36 -9.04 12.89
N ALA A 99 -7.76 -9.49 11.70
CA ALA A 99 -6.85 -9.66 10.57
C ALA A 99 -6.29 -8.31 10.10
N ALA A 100 -7.17 -7.31 9.90
CA ALA A 100 -6.77 -5.97 9.51
C ALA A 100 -5.87 -5.30 10.58
N ALA A 101 -6.26 -5.38 11.85
CA ALA A 101 -5.44 -4.88 12.95
C ALA A 101 -4.09 -5.62 13.07
N GLY A 102 -4.09 -6.94 12.89
CA GLY A 102 -2.90 -7.78 12.92
C GLY A 102 -1.92 -7.41 11.81
N CYS A 103 -2.40 -7.28 10.58
CA CYS A 103 -1.58 -6.84 9.43
C CYS A 103 -1.06 -5.41 9.61
N ALA A 104 -1.89 -4.48 10.09
CA ALA A 104 -1.47 -3.11 10.41
C ALA A 104 -0.34 -3.08 11.46
N LEU A 105 -0.52 -3.81 12.57
CA LEU A 105 0.48 -3.93 13.62
C LEU A 105 1.76 -4.59 13.10
N MET A 106 1.65 -5.64 12.30
CA MET A 106 2.80 -6.31 11.69
C MET A 106 3.61 -5.34 10.84
N VAL A 107 2.96 -4.52 10.00
CA VAL A 107 3.64 -3.52 9.17
C VAL A 107 4.33 -2.46 10.03
N VAL A 108 3.69 -1.97 11.09
CA VAL A 108 4.29 -0.98 12.00
C VAL A 108 5.49 -1.56 12.76
N VAL A 109 5.37 -2.78 13.28
CA VAL A 109 6.45 -3.45 14.03
C VAL A 109 7.62 -3.77 13.11
N ALA A 110 7.36 -4.36 11.94
CA ALA A 110 8.39 -4.64 10.94
C ALA A 110 9.07 -3.35 10.47
N GLY A 111 8.30 -2.30 10.20
CA GLY A 111 8.80 -0.97 9.84
C GLY A 111 9.73 -0.38 10.90
N ARG A 112 9.35 -0.45 12.18
CA ARG A 112 10.21 -0.01 13.28
C ARG A 112 11.49 -0.84 13.43
N ILE A 113 11.40 -2.17 13.31
CA ILE A 113 12.58 -3.06 13.43
C ILE A 113 13.56 -2.81 12.27
N ILE A 114 13.07 -2.64 11.04
CA ILE A 114 13.93 -2.36 9.89
C ILE A 114 14.56 -0.98 10.02
N ALA A 115 13.81 0.03 10.48
CA ALA A 115 14.33 1.36 10.71
C ALA A 115 15.43 1.37 11.80
N SER A 116 15.20 0.71 12.94
CA SER A 116 16.19 0.64 14.02
C SER A 116 17.48 -0.09 13.63
N ARG A 117 17.37 -1.12 12.79
CA ARG A 117 18.54 -1.85 12.24
C ARG A 117 19.37 -1.00 11.27
N ARG A 118 18.75 -0.09 10.52
CA ARG A 118 19.48 0.83 9.62
C ARG A 118 20.26 1.88 10.40
N THR A 119 19.74 2.34 11.54
CA THR A 119 20.43 3.27 12.43
C THR A 119 21.61 2.60 13.15
N ALA A 120 21.44 1.37 13.66
CA ALA A 120 22.51 0.62 14.32
C ALA A 120 23.68 0.26 13.38
N ARG A 121 23.39 -0.04 12.12
CA ARG A 121 24.43 -0.36 11.13
C ARG A 121 25.24 0.86 10.67
N ALA A 122 24.71 2.07 10.85
CA ALA A 122 25.42 3.31 10.51
C ALA A 122 26.50 3.65 11.55
N SER A 123 26.27 3.33 12.83
CA SER A 123 27.22 3.57 13.93
C SER A 123 28.39 2.58 14.00
N ASP A 124 28.32 1.43 13.32
CA ASP A 124 29.41 0.45 13.27
C ASP A 124 30.45 0.76 12.18
N THR A 125 30.20 1.79 11.35
CA THR A 125 31.07 2.22 10.24
C THR A 125 31.86 3.51 10.52
N GLU A 126 31.74 4.09 11.72
CA GLU A 126 32.57 5.19 12.22
C GLU A 126 33.69 4.66 13.14
#